data_AF-A0A2H1A2Y3-F1
#
_entry.id   AF-A0A2H1A2Y3-F1
#
_cell.length_a   1.000
_cell.length_b   1.000
_cell.length_c   1.000
_cell.angle_alpha   90.00
_cell.angle_beta   90.00
_cell.angle_gamma   90.00
#
_symmetry.space_group_name_H-M   'P 1'
#
loop_
_entity.id
_entity.type
_entity.pdbx_description
1 polymer ?
#
loop_
_entity_poly.entity_id
_entity_poly.type
_entity_poly.pdbx_seq_one_letter_code
_entity_poly.pdbx_strand_id
1 'polypeptide(L)'
;MDPKLLDRVLPGKFVFVIPLYIGVELILAVAILNKAGGAYGVLSILTGHHLNFWQWLFNLLQFLTLPFYISALSNILNRATNVRKTSLACLIYLIDTVIGLLYTIYFVYFWFSRVDNNPTGYGDGMASSESQSYSSYMRRSSSSTPKETEDLSQSASPQRELFLTVSGIIVTNAIRLYFALVFLSFTRQLLKQSALNQKYHGADSLDEEVLHPTSVMGRIKKFVYDLEMRAKHFMIEFFS
;
A
#
# COMPACT_ATOMS: atom_id res chain seq x y z
N MET A 1 6.50 15.67 20.34
CA MET A 1 7.05 14.31 20.53
C MET A 1 8.54 14.47 20.73
N ASP A 2 9.15 13.90 21.77
CA ASP A 2 10.58 14.17 22.03
C ASP A 2 11.44 13.75 20.81
N PRO A 3 12.24 14.67 20.22
CA PRO A 3 13.02 14.37 19.02
C PRO A 3 14.02 13.22 19.24
N LYS A 4 14.43 13.01 20.50
CA LYS A 4 15.30 11.91 20.94
C LYS A 4 14.62 10.53 20.89
N LEU A 5 13.30 10.45 21.11
CA LEU A 5 12.55 9.19 20.99
C LEU A 5 12.39 8.82 19.51
N LEU A 6 12.14 9.81 18.66
CA LEU A 6 12.03 9.62 17.22
C LEU A 6 13.35 9.15 16.60
N ASP A 7 14.49 9.70 17.03
CA ASP A 7 15.83 9.25 16.61
C ASP A 7 16.12 7.79 16.96
N ARG A 8 15.51 7.26 18.03
CA ARG A 8 15.71 5.87 18.46
C ARG A 8 14.85 4.86 17.69
N VAL A 9 13.69 5.30 17.19
CA VAL A 9 12.72 4.44 16.49
C VAL A 9 12.96 4.43 14.98
N LEU A 10 13.46 5.52 14.39
CA LEU A 10 13.66 5.62 12.94
C LEU A 10 14.90 4.82 12.48
N PRO A 11 14.76 3.95 11.47
CA PRO A 11 15.89 3.20 10.95
C PRO A 11 16.87 4.12 10.22
N GLY A 12 18.16 3.99 10.53
CA GLY A 12 19.25 4.72 9.86
C GLY A 12 19.75 4.07 8.57
N LYS A 13 19.39 2.79 8.33
CA LYS A 13 19.71 2.01 7.13
C LYS A 13 18.54 1.08 6.79
N PHE A 14 18.31 0.81 5.51
CA PHE A 14 17.38 -0.22 5.06
C PHE A 14 18.02 -1.60 5.23
N VAL A 15 17.32 -2.55 5.85
CA VAL A 15 17.82 -3.92 6.11
C VAL A 15 19.26 -3.91 6.67
N PHE A 16 19.54 -2.99 7.61
CA PHE A 16 20.83 -2.78 8.30
C PHE A 16 22.05 -2.35 7.45
N VAL A 17 22.10 -2.66 6.15
CA VAL A 17 23.28 -2.41 5.31
C VAL A 17 23.02 -1.49 4.12
N ILE A 18 21.77 -1.39 3.69
CA ILE A 18 21.39 -0.73 2.45
C ILE A 18 21.08 0.77 2.72
N PRO A 19 21.48 1.71 1.84
CA PRO A 19 21.09 3.12 1.96
C PRO A 19 19.56 3.32 1.98
N LEU A 20 19.07 4.38 2.61
CA LEU A 20 17.61 4.62 2.69
C LEU A 20 16.97 4.92 1.34
N TYR A 21 17.65 5.62 0.44
CA TYR A 21 17.07 6.03 -0.83
C TYR A 21 16.65 4.82 -1.67
N ILE A 22 17.51 3.80 -1.76
CA ILE A 22 17.23 2.56 -2.50
C ILE A 22 16.17 1.72 -1.76
N GLY A 23 16.14 1.77 -0.43
CA GLY A 23 15.07 1.17 0.37
C GLY A 23 13.71 1.78 0.04
N VAL A 24 13.62 3.11 -0.02
CA VAL A 24 12.39 3.82 -0.42
C VAL A 24 12.02 3.59 -1.87
N GLU A 25 12.99 3.51 -2.77
CA GLU A 25 12.78 3.14 -4.17
C GLU A 25 12.10 1.76 -4.29
N LEU A 26 12.62 0.77 -3.57
CA LEU A 26 12.05 -0.58 -3.53
C LEU A 26 10.66 -0.59 -2.88
N ILE A 27 10.48 0.12 -1.77
CA ILE A 27 9.18 0.24 -1.08
C ILE A 27 8.14 0.84 -2.02
N LEU A 28 8.49 1.91 -2.74
CA LEU A 28 7.60 2.55 -3.72
C LEU A 28 7.30 1.62 -4.90
N ALA A 29 8.31 0.93 -5.44
CA ALA A 29 8.12 -0.03 -6.53
C ALA A 29 7.14 -1.15 -6.14
N VAL A 30 7.34 -1.77 -4.98
CA VAL A 30 6.44 -2.80 -4.44
C VAL A 30 5.04 -2.23 -4.16
N ALA A 31 4.95 -1.03 -3.60
CA ALA A 31 3.67 -0.37 -3.32
C ALA A 31 2.88 -0.08 -4.61
N ILE A 32 3.55 0.38 -5.67
CA ILE A 32 2.93 0.63 -6.99
C ILE A 32 2.39 -0.68 -7.56
N LEU A 33 3.17 -1.75 -7.54
CA LEU A 33 2.72 -3.06 -8.03
C LEU A 33 1.52 -3.58 -7.23
N ASN A 34 1.56 -3.48 -5.90
CA ASN A 34 0.45 -3.88 -5.04
C ASN A 34 -0.82 -3.04 -5.29
N LYS A 35 -0.65 -1.75 -5.60
CA LYS A 35 -1.76 -0.81 -5.83
C LYS A 35 -2.32 -0.84 -7.24
N ALA A 36 -1.59 -1.39 -8.20
CA ALA A 36 -2.08 -1.57 -9.56
C ALA A 36 -3.37 -2.41 -9.60
N GLY A 37 -3.53 -3.35 -8.65
CA GLY A 37 -4.78 -4.10 -8.46
C GLY A 37 -5.99 -3.22 -8.09
N GLY A 38 -5.80 -2.01 -7.56
CA GLY A 38 -6.90 -1.07 -7.28
C GLY A 38 -7.69 -0.69 -8.54
N ALA A 39 -7.11 -0.82 -9.74
CA ALA A 39 -7.80 -0.62 -11.00
C ALA A 39 -9.04 -1.53 -11.16
N TYR A 40 -9.05 -2.71 -10.52
CA TYR A 40 -10.21 -3.60 -10.52
C TYR A 40 -11.46 -2.96 -9.90
N GLY A 41 -11.31 -2.07 -8.90
CA GLY A 41 -12.45 -1.35 -8.31
C GLY A 41 -13.09 -0.34 -9.26
N VAL A 42 -12.32 0.22 -10.18
CA VAL A 42 -12.84 1.12 -11.23
C VAL A 42 -13.51 0.29 -12.32
N LEU A 43 -12.85 -0.80 -12.74
CA LEU A 43 -13.36 -1.71 -13.76
C LEU A 43 -14.65 -2.43 -13.33
N SER A 44 -14.88 -2.65 -12.03
CA SER A 44 -16.10 -3.29 -11.55
C SER A 44 -17.36 -2.49 -11.88
N ILE A 45 -17.27 -1.15 -11.90
CA ILE A 45 -18.40 -0.28 -12.30
C ILE A 45 -18.72 -0.50 -13.78
N LEU A 46 -17.70 -0.60 -14.63
CA LEU A 46 -17.85 -0.75 -16.07
C LEU A 46 -18.33 -2.16 -16.47
N THR A 47 -17.90 -3.17 -15.73
CA THR A 47 -18.21 -4.59 -16.01
C THR A 47 -19.50 -5.05 -15.33
N GLY A 48 -20.08 -4.25 -14.43
CA GLY A 48 -21.24 -4.64 -13.63
C GLY A 48 -20.93 -5.71 -12.58
N HIS A 49 -19.65 -5.94 -12.26
CA HIS A 49 -19.26 -6.93 -11.26
C HIS A 49 -19.66 -6.46 -9.85
N HIS A 50 -20.37 -7.32 -9.13
CA HIS A 50 -20.92 -7.00 -7.81
C HIS A 50 -19.82 -7.05 -6.74
N LEU A 51 -19.20 -5.90 -6.46
CA LEU A 51 -18.33 -5.73 -5.30
C LEU A 51 -19.12 -5.23 -4.09
N ASN A 52 -18.76 -5.70 -2.90
CA ASN A 52 -19.23 -5.07 -1.67
C ASN A 52 -18.72 -3.62 -1.60
N PHE A 53 -19.54 -2.70 -1.07
CA PHE A 53 -19.19 -1.29 -0.94
C PHE A 53 -17.80 -1.06 -0.32
N TRP A 54 -17.45 -1.80 0.74
CA TRP A 54 -16.16 -1.67 1.41
C TRP A 54 -14.99 -2.12 0.53
N GLN A 55 -15.16 -3.20 -0.22
CA GLN A 55 -14.15 -3.69 -1.16
C GLN A 55 -13.96 -2.71 -2.32
N TRP A 56 -15.05 -2.17 -2.85
CA TRP A 56 -15.00 -1.15 -3.89
C TRP A 56 -14.27 0.11 -3.41
N LEU A 57 -14.63 0.63 -2.23
CA LEU A 57 -14.00 1.79 -1.62
C LEU A 57 -12.50 1.57 -1.40
N PHE A 58 -12.11 0.39 -0.89
CA PHE A 58 -10.70 0.05 -0.70
C PHE A 58 -9.92 0.09 -2.01
N ASN A 59 -10.42 -0.58 -3.06
CA ASN A 59 -9.78 -0.62 -4.36
C ASN A 59 -9.68 0.78 -4.99
N LEU A 60 -10.72 1.60 -4.86
CA LEU A 60 -10.72 2.98 -5.33
C LEU A 60 -9.66 3.82 -4.60
N LEU A 61 -9.53 3.69 -3.28
CA LEU A 61 -8.47 4.38 -2.52
C LEU A 61 -7.08 3.92 -2.97
N GLN A 62 -6.87 2.61 -3.18
CA GLN A 62 -5.60 2.09 -3.71
C GLN A 62 -5.27 2.71 -5.08
N PHE A 63 -6.25 2.80 -5.97
CA PHE A 63 -6.10 3.42 -7.29
C PHE A 63 -5.77 4.92 -7.20
N LEU A 64 -6.46 5.68 -6.34
CA LEU A 64 -6.23 7.13 -6.18
C LEU A 64 -4.85 7.47 -5.61
N THR A 65 -4.27 6.61 -4.78
CA THR A 65 -2.91 6.83 -4.23
C THR A 65 -1.79 6.58 -5.24
N LEU A 66 -2.07 5.84 -6.30
CA LEU A 66 -1.07 5.33 -7.26
C LEU A 66 -0.29 6.46 -7.99
N PRO A 67 -0.92 7.53 -8.52
CA PRO A 67 -0.19 8.61 -9.21
C PRO A 67 0.85 9.30 -8.31
N PHE A 68 0.58 9.41 -7.01
CA PHE A 68 1.50 10.03 -6.06
C PHE A 68 2.76 9.18 -5.82
N TYR A 69 2.62 7.85 -5.74
CA TYR A 69 3.77 6.96 -5.62
C TYR A 69 4.61 6.93 -6.90
N ILE A 70 3.98 6.91 -8.07
CA ILE A 70 4.70 7.04 -9.34
C ILE A 70 5.45 8.37 -9.38
N SER A 71 4.78 9.49 -9.05
CA SER A 71 5.41 10.81 -9.08
C SER A 71 6.61 10.90 -8.14
N ALA A 72 6.51 10.32 -6.95
CA ALA A 72 7.63 10.27 -6.00
C ALA A 72 8.77 9.38 -6.48
N LEU A 73 8.48 8.19 -7.00
CA LEU A 73 9.49 7.26 -7.51
C LEU A 73 10.27 7.88 -8.68
N SER A 74 9.57 8.45 -9.66
CA SER A 74 10.20 9.08 -10.83
C SER A 74 11.02 10.34 -10.48
N ASN A 75 10.76 10.98 -9.34
CA ASN A 75 11.46 12.20 -8.93
C ASN A 75 12.40 12.01 -7.74
N ILE A 76 12.60 10.79 -7.25
CA ILE A 76 13.39 10.56 -6.02
C ILE A 76 14.86 10.99 -6.18
N LEU A 77 15.42 10.88 -7.40
CA LEU A 77 16.77 11.34 -7.73
C LEU A 77 16.84 12.85 -8.07
N ASN A 78 15.72 13.50 -8.38
CA ASN A 78 15.69 14.91 -8.80
C ASN A 78 15.77 15.84 -7.58
N ARG A 79 16.94 16.45 -7.35
CA ARG A 79 17.20 17.27 -6.14
C ARG A 79 16.28 18.48 -5.95
N ALA A 80 15.73 19.04 -7.02
CA ALA A 80 14.85 20.21 -6.93
C ALA A 80 13.42 19.86 -6.48
N THR A 81 12.93 18.67 -6.86
CA THR A 81 11.52 18.30 -6.67
C THR A 81 11.33 17.13 -5.69
N ASN A 82 12.40 16.38 -5.40
CA ASN A 82 12.34 15.19 -4.55
C ASN A 82 11.75 15.50 -3.18
N VAL A 83 12.17 16.57 -2.50
CA VAL A 83 11.73 16.85 -1.13
C VAL A 83 10.21 17.04 -1.04
N ARG A 84 9.61 17.84 -1.93
CA ARG A 84 8.17 18.16 -1.90
C ARG A 84 7.34 16.92 -2.27
N LYS A 85 7.69 16.25 -3.37
CA LYS A 85 7.00 15.05 -3.86
C LYS A 85 7.13 13.87 -2.90
N THR A 86 8.32 13.65 -2.35
CA THR A 86 8.58 12.61 -1.36
C THR A 86 7.87 12.88 -0.04
N SER A 87 7.81 14.14 0.43
CA SER A 87 7.06 14.48 1.65
C SER A 87 5.58 14.17 1.50
N LEU A 88 4.98 14.52 0.36
CA LEU A 88 3.59 14.21 0.06
C LEU A 88 3.35 12.70 -0.01
N ALA A 89 4.16 11.98 -0.79
CA ALA A 89 4.01 10.54 -0.92
C ALA A 89 4.22 9.81 0.41
N CYS A 90 5.12 10.28 1.26
CA CYS A 90 5.32 9.75 2.60
C CYS A 90 4.07 9.95 3.48
N LEU A 91 3.48 11.15 3.48
CA LEU A 91 2.24 11.42 4.21
C LEU A 91 1.09 10.51 3.73
N ILE A 92 0.93 10.39 2.40
CA ILE A 92 -0.07 9.50 1.80
C ILE A 92 0.21 8.05 2.18
N TYR A 93 1.47 7.60 2.17
CA TYR A 93 1.85 6.25 2.58
C TYR A 93 1.53 5.95 4.04
N LEU A 94 1.72 6.91 4.95
CA LEU A 94 1.34 6.75 6.36
C LEU A 94 -0.17 6.60 6.52
N ILE A 95 -0.94 7.48 5.86
CA ILE A 95 -2.41 7.42 5.89
C ILE A 95 -2.91 6.12 5.28
N ASP A 96 -2.36 5.72 4.13
CA ASP A 96 -2.67 4.46 3.46
C ASP A 96 -2.33 3.25 4.34
N THR A 97 -1.23 3.30 5.09
CA THR A 97 -0.88 2.26 6.05
C THR A 97 -1.94 2.13 7.14
N VAL A 98 -2.39 3.25 7.71
CA VAL A 98 -3.46 3.26 8.73
C VAL A 98 -4.77 2.72 8.16
N ILE A 99 -5.20 3.20 6.98
CA ILE A 99 -6.40 2.72 6.29
C ILE A 99 -6.27 1.21 6.02
N GLY A 100 -5.13 0.76 5.53
CA GLY A 100 -4.86 -0.66 5.27
C GLY A 100 -4.93 -1.53 6.53
N LEU A 101 -4.49 -1.02 7.69
CA LEU A 101 -4.64 -1.71 8.97
C LEU A 101 -6.10 -1.79 9.40
N LEU A 102 -6.86 -0.69 9.29
CA LEU A 102 -8.30 -0.68 9.60
C LEU A 102 -9.06 -1.68 8.72
N TYR A 103 -8.75 -1.72 7.43
CA TYR A 103 -9.32 -2.70 6.50
C TYR A 103 -8.92 -4.14 6.81
N THR A 104 -7.70 -4.35 7.30
CA THR A 104 -7.25 -5.68 7.74
C THR A 104 -8.02 -6.14 8.97
N ILE A 105 -8.22 -5.25 9.95
CA ILE A 105 -9.04 -5.54 11.15
C ILE A 105 -10.48 -5.85 10.75
N TYR A 106 -11.07 -5.02 9.87
CA TYR A 106 -12.40 -5.24 9.33
C TYR A 106 -12.51 -6.61 8.64
N PHE A 107 -11.54 -6.94 7.78
CA PHE A 107 -11.51 -8.20 7.05
C PHE A 107 -11.40 -9.39 8.01
N VAL A 108 -10.53 -9.32 9.01
CA VAL A 108 -10.37 -10.36 10.03
C VAL A 108 -11.68 -10.58 10.80
N TYR A 109 -12.32 -9.51 11.28
CA TYR A 109 -13.62 -9.60 11.97
C TYR A 109 -14.71 -10.20 11.07
N PHE A 110 -14.80 -9.74 9.83
CA PHE A 110 -15.76 -10.21 8.85
C PHE A 110 -15.53 -11.67 8.44
N TRP A 111 -14.27 -12.09 8.35
CA TRP A 111 -13.89 -13.46 8.05
C TRP A 111 -14.31 -14.39 9.18
N PHE A 112 -13.90 -14.09 10.42
CA PHE A 112 -14.22 -14.92 11.59
C PHE A 112 -15.72 -15.00 11.87
N SER A 113 -16.46 -13.89 11.75
CA SER A 113 -17.92 -13.90 11.92
C SER A 113 -18.66 -14.74 10.88
N ARG A 114 -18.03 -15.09 9.74
CA ARG A 114 -18.60 -15.96 8.71
C ARG A 114 -18.18 -17.41 8.81
N VAL A 115 -16.97 -17.69 9.28
CA VAL A 115 -16.51 -19.07 9.51
C VAL A 115 -17.44 -19.80 10.47
N ASP A 116 -17.94 -19.10 11.50
CA ASP A 116 -18.91 -19.65 12.44
C ASP A 116 -20.29 -19.94 11.81
N ASN A 117 -20.57 -19.37 10.61
CA ASN A 117 -21.85 -19.48 9.92
C ASN A 117 -21.83 -20.40 8.67
N ASN A 118 -20.66 -20.68 8.06
CA ASN A 118 -20.52 -21.67 6.98
C ASN A 118 -19.04 -22.07 6.73
N PRO A 119 -18.56 -23.26 7.14
CA PRO A 119 -17.14 -23.65 7.06
C PRO A 119 -16.61 -23.96 5.64
N THR A 120 -17.41 -23.81 4.57
CA THR A 120 -17.01 -24.13 3.18
C THR A 120 -17.10 -22.95 2.20
N GLY A 121 -17.38 -21.74 2.67
CA GLY A 121 -17.86 -20.64 1.82
C GLY A 121 -16.87 -19.55 1.42
N TYR A 122 -15.54 -19.78 1.45
CA TYR A 122 -14.57 -18.72 1.08
C TYR A 122 -13.40 -19.23 0.24
N GLY A 123 -13.66 -20.14 -0.69
CA GLY A 123 -12.68 -20.55 -1.72
C GLY A 123 -12.87 -19.90 -3.10
N ASP A 124 -14.01 -19.25 -3.36
CA ASP A 124 -14.45 -18.98 -4.75
C ASP A 124 -14.47 -17.49 -5.15
N GLY A 125 -13.85 -16.60 -4.36
CA GLY A 125 -14.11 -15.15 -4.51
C GLY A 125 -12.90 -14.23 -4.74
N MET A 126 -11.66 -14.72 -4.76
CA MET A 126 -10.50 -13.81 -4.81
C MET A 126 -9.27 -14.32 -5.58
N ALA A 127 -9.45 -15.26 -6.50
CA ALA A 127 -8.45 -15.60 -7.51
C ALA A 127 -9.15 -15.89 -8.84
N SER A 128 -8.88 -15.04 -9.84
CA SER A 128 -8.89 -15.34 -11.28
C SER A 128 -9.93 -16.34 -11.81
N SER A 129 -10.88 -15.78 -12.53
CA SER A 129 -11.89 -16.40 -13.39
C SER A 129 -11.32 -17.38 -14.44
N GLU A 130 -10.93 -18.62 -14.10
CA GLU A 130 -10.68 -19.65 -15.13
C GLU A 130 -10.59 -21.11 -14.64
N SER A 131 -11.47 -21.59 -13.74
CA SER A 131 -11.51 -23.03 -13.42
C SER A 131 -12.86 -23.61 -12.97
N GLN A 132 -13.97 -22.95 -13.30
CA GLN A 132 -15.31 -23.41 -12.88
C GLN A 132 -15.89 -24.62 -13.65
N SER A 133 -15.18 -25.22 -14.62
CA SER A 133 -15.78 -26.28 -15.46
C SER A 133 -15.36 -27.71 -15.14
N TYR A 134 -14.37 -27.96 -14.28
CA TYR A 134 -13.83 -29.33 -14.12
C TYR A 134 -14.38 -30.13 -12.92
N SER A 135 -14.91 -29.45 -11.89
CA SER A 135 -15.25 -30.11 -10.60
C SER A 135 -16.70 -30.63 -10.51
N SER A 136 -17.60 -30.19 -11.40
CA SER A 136 -19.01 -30.62 -11.37
C SER A 136 -19.25 -32.03 -11.94
N TYR A 137 -18.32 -32.56 -12.74
CA TYR A 137 -18.48 -33.87 -13.39
C TYR A 137 -18.05 -35.07 -12.52
N MET A 138 -17.27 -34.85 -11.45
CA MET A 138 -16.75 -35.96 -10.61
C MET A 138 -17.67 -36.36 -9.46
N ARG A 139 -18.69 -35.55 -9.11
CA ARG A 139 -19.52 -35.79 -7.91
C ARG A 139 -20.69 -36.75 -8.13
N ARG A 140 -20.97 -37.19 -9.36
CA ARG A 140 -22.17 -38.00 -9.67
C ARG A 140 -21.92 -39.52 -9.76
N SER A 141 -20.68 -39.99 -9.72
CA SER A 141 -20.37 -41.40 -9.96
C SER A 141 -19.36 -41.95 -8.96
N SER A 142 -19.85 -42.49 -7.83
CA SER A 142 -19.18 -43.58 -7.09
C SER A 142 -19.99 -43.98 -5.86
N SER A 143 -21.04 -44.78 -6.12
CA SER A 143 -21.48 -45.76 -5.13
C SER A 143 -20.56 -46.98 -5.22
N SER A 144 -20.28 -47.58 -4.07
CA SER A 144 -19.66 -48.90 -3.82
C SER A 144 -18.14 -49.05 -3.64
N THR A 145 -17.81 -49.66 -2.49
CA THR A 145 -16.62 -50.44 -2.07
C THR A 145 -15.39 -49.72 -1.45
N PRO A 146 -14.92 -50.16 -0.26
CA PRO A 146 -13.75 -49.59 0.42
C PRO A 146 -12.47 -50.38 0.06
N LYS A 147 -11.43 -49.69 -0.43
CA LYS A 147 -10.04 -50.17 -0.39
C LYS A 147 -9.10 -48.97 -0.29
N GLU A 148 -8.14 -49.13 0.60
CA GLU A 148 -7.02 -48.23 0.85
C GLU A 148 -6.30 -47.88 -0.45
N THR A 149 -6.23 -46.57 -0.71
CA THR A 149 -5.05 -45.97 -1.30
C THR A 149 -4.78 -44.69 -0.51
N GLU A 150 -3.76 -44.76 0.35
CA GLU A 150 -3.09 -43.60 0.90
C GLU A 150 -2.53 -42.79 -0.26
N ASP A 151 -3.29 -41.83 -0.79
CA ASP A 151 -2.76 -40.85 -1.74
C ASP A 151 -3.49 -39.51 -1.59
N LEU A 152 -2.74 -38.55 -1.05
CA LEU A 152 -2.85 -37.11 -1.32
C LEU A 152 -4.07 -36.34 -0.80
N SER A 153 -4.72 -36.76 0.30
CA SER A 153 -5.57 -35.82 1.06
C SER A 153 -4.75 -35.01 2.06
N GLN A 154 -3.84 -34.16 1.56
CA GLN A 154 -3.17 -33.11 2.32
C GLN A 154 -4.12 -31.92 2.60
N SER A 155 -5.36 -32.20 3.02
CA SER A 155 -6.19 -31.15 3.59
C SER A 155 -5.52 -30.74 4.89
N ALA A 156 -4.85 -29.59 4.88
CA ALA A 156 -4.29 -29.04 6.10
C ALA A 156 -5.43 -28.95 7.12
N SER A 157 -5.23 -29.50 8.32
CA SER A 157 -6.25 -29.41 9.38
C SER A 157 -6.72 -27.95 9.49
N PRO A 158 -8.01 -27.64 9.67
CA PRO A 158 -8.53 -26.26 9.68
C PRO A 158 -7.75 -25.29 10.59
N GLN A 159 -7.17 -25.81 11.68
CA GLN A 159 -6.28 -25.07 12.59
C GLN A 159 -4.96 -24.61 11.95
N ARG A 160 -4.38 -25.42 11.05
CA ARG A 160 -3.15 -25.08 10.30
C ARG A 160 -3.41 -23.98 9.28
N GLU A 161 -4.54 -24.03 8.57
CA GLU A 161 -4.91 -22.98 7.61
C GLU A 161 -5.12 -21.64 8.31
N LEU A 162 -5.87 -21.65 9.42
CA LEU A 162 -6.09 -20.47 10.26
C LEU A 162 -4.78 -19.89 10.81
N PHE A 163 -3.89 -20.75 11.35
CA PHE A 163 -2.60 -20.32 11.86
C PHE A 163 -1.74 -19.65 10.76
N LEU A 164 -1.69 -20.24 9.57
CA LEU A 164 -0.92 -19.69 8.46
C LEU A 164 -1.50 -18.35 7.98
N THR A 165 -2.84 -18.24 7.86
CA THR A 165 -3.50 -16.99 7.47
C THR A 165 -3.24 -15.88 8.49
N VAL A 166 -3.46 -16.13 9.78
CA VAL A 166 -3.25 -15.13 10.84
C VAL A 166 -1.77 -14.75 10.95
N SER A 167 -0.86 -15.71 10.91
CA SER A 167 0.58 -15.47 10.89
C SER A 167 0.99 -14.59 9.70
N GLY A 168 0.51 -14.92 8.49
CA GLY A 168 0.77 -14.14 7.29
C GLY A 168 0.28 -12.70 7.38
N ILE A 169 -0.90 -12.48 7.97
CA ILE A 169 -1.45 -11.14 8.22
C ILE A 169 -0.55 -10.34 9.17
N ILE A 170 -0.14 -10.93 10.29
CA ILE A 170 0.72 -10.28 11.28
C ILE A 170 2.07 -9.91 10.66
N VAL A 171 2.70 -10.85 9.96
CA VAL A 171 3.99 -10.63 9.30
C VAL A 171 3.88 -9.52 8.24
N THR A 172 2.86 -9.58 7.39
CA THR A 172 2.65 -8.57 6.33
C THR A 172 2.42 -7.18 6.92
N ASN A 173 1.64 -7.07 8.00
CA ASN A 173 1.42 -5.80 8.69
C ASN A 173 2.68 -5.28 9.38
N ALA A 174 3.48 -6.17 9.99
CA ALA A 174 4.75 -5.79 10.58
C ALA A 174 5.74 -5.25 9.52
N ILE A 175 5.83 -5.90 8.37
CA ILE A 175 6.63 -5.44 7.23
C ILE A 175 6.14 -4.08 6.74
N ARG A 176 4.82 -3.90 6.59
CA ARG A 176 4.23 -2.62 6.18
C ARG A 176 4.56 -1.49 7.16
N LEU A 177 4.46 -1.73 8.46
CA LEU A 177 4.84 -0.77 9.50
C LEU A 177 6.34 -0.44 9.43
N TYR A 178 7.20 -1.44 9.23
CA TYR A 178 8.63 -1.21 9.02
C TYR A 178 8.89 -0.32 7.79
N PHE A 179 8.24 -0.60 6.67
CA PHE A 179 8.36 0.21 5.45
C PHE A 179 7.90 1.66 5.67
N ALA A 180 6.81 1.87 6.40
CA ALA A 180 6.36 3.20 6.79
C ALA A 180 7.43 3.96 7.58
N LEU A 181 8.09 3.30 8.54
CA LEU A 181 9.19 3.91 9.31
C LEU A 181 10.43 4.20 8.47
N VAL A 182 10.79 3.31 7.54
CA VAL A 182 11.90 3.55 6.59
C VAL A 182 11.61 4.76 5.73
N PHE A 183 10.40 4.85 5.18
CA PHE A 183 10.01 5.97 4.33
C PHE A 183 10.00 7.29 5.12
N LEU A 184 9.48 7.27 6.35
CA LEU A 184 9.50 8.42 7.24
C LEU A 184 10.93 8.88 7.55
N SER A 185 11.85 7.94 7.82
CA SER A 185 13.25 8.24 8.09
C SER A 185 13.94 8.89 6.89
N PHE A 186 13.68 8.40 5.68
CA PHE A 186 14.23 8.98 4.46
C PHE A 186 13.71 10.39 4.21
N THR A 187 12.40 10.60 4.36
CA THR A 187 11.78 11.93 4.23
C THR A 187 12.40 12.92 5.21
N ARG A 188 12.66 12.50 6.44
CA ARG A 188 13.35 13.33 7.43
C ARG A 188 14.78 13.71 7.00
N GLN A 189 15.53 12.75 6.46
CA GLN A 189 16.88 13.01 5.94
C GLN A 189 16.85 14.01 4.78
N LEU A 190 15.90 13.85 3.85
CA LEU A 190 15.68 14.79 2.75
C LEU A 190 15.32 16.19 3.25
N LEU A 191 14.44 16.31 4.24
CA LEU A 191 14.06 17.61 4.81
C LEU A 191 15.24 18.32 5.45
N LYS A 192 16.05 17.60 6.25
CA LYS A 192 17.28 18.16 6.85
C LYS A 192 18.25 18.62 5.76
N GLN A 193 18.47 17.81 4.73
CA GLN A 193 19.33 18.17 3.61
C GLN A 193 18.80 19.40 2.86
N SER A 194 17.49 19.49 2.66
CA SER A 194 16.84 20.62 1.98
C SER A 194 16.96 21.93 2.75
N ALA A 195 16.78 21.89 4.08
CA ALA A 195 16.91 23.06 4.94
C ALA A 195 18.36 23.60 4.94
N LEU A 196 19.34 22.69 4.92
CA LEU A 196 20.75 23.07 4.76
C LEU A 196 21.00 23.68 3.38
N ASN A 197 20.55 23.05 2.30
CA ASN A 197 20.75 23.58 0.94
C ASN A 197 20.09 24.96 0.75
N GLN A 198 18.88 25.17 1.27
CA GLN A 198 18.19 26.47 1.18
C GLN A 198 18.98 27.59 1.87
N LYS A 199 19.70 27.28 2.95
CA LYS A 199 20.57 28.24 3.66
C LYS A 199 21.76 28.70 2.80
N TYR A 200 22.25 27.85 1.89
CA TYR A 200 23.46 28.13 1.10
C TYR A 200 23.18 28.59 -0.34
N HIS A 201 22.10 28.11 -0.97
CA HIS A 201 21.85 28.34 -2.41
C HIS A 201 20.56 29.13 -2.72
N GLY A 202 19.81 29.58 -1.72
CA GLY A 202 18.54 30.29 -1.93
C GLY A 202 17.37 29.36 -2.24
N ALA A 203 16.20 29.93 -2.53
CA ALA A 203 15.00 29.17 -2.87
C ALA A 203 15.02 28.77 -4.36
N ASP A 204 14.67 27.51 -4.67
CA ASP A 204 14.51 27.06 -6.07
C ASP A 204 13.49 27.94 -6.81
N SER A 205 13.83 28.32 -8.04
CA SER A 205 12.95 29.04 -8.95
C SER A 205 11.72 28.18 -9.27
N LEU A 206 10.52 28.74 -9.07
CA LEU A 206 9.25 28.07 -9.35
C LEU A 206 8.99 28.01 -10.86
N ASP A 207 8.42 26.91 -11.33
CA ASP A 207 7.91 26.82 -12.70
C ASP A 207 6.83 27.89 -12.92
N GLU A 208 7.00 28.71 -13.96
CA GLU A 208 6.12 29.83 -14.31
C GLU A 208 4.66 29.37 -14.58
N GLU A 209 4.49 28.14 -15.06
CA GLU A 209 3.19 27.49 -15.29
C GLU A 209 2.40 27.23 -13.98
N VAL A 210 3.09 27.07 -12.85
CA VAL A 210 2.45 26.95 -11.52
C VAL A 210 2.00 28.32 -11.01
N LEU A 211 2.74 29.38 -11.35
CA LEU A 211 2.41 30.76 -10.97
C LEU A 211 1.16 31.26 -11.71
N HIS A 212 1.03 30.95 -12.99
CA HIS A 212 -0.05 31.44 -13.85
C HIS A 212 -0.82 30.30 -14.56
N PRO A 213 -1.75 29.62 -13.88
CA PRO A 213 -2.52 28.54 -14.47
C PRO A 213 -3.59 29.08 -15.44
N THR A 214 -3.26 29.13 -16.73
CA THR A 214 -4.21 29.52 -17.80
C THR A 214 -5.13 28.37 -18.23
N SER A 215 -4.74 27.11 -17.96
CA SER A 215 -5.46 25.89 -18.34
C SER A 215 -6.03 25.13 -17.13
N VAL A 216 -7.07 24.31 -17.36
CA VAL A 216 -7.62 23.36 -16.37
C VAL A 216 -6.52 22.43 -15.83
N MET A 217 -5.65 21.94 -16.71
CA MET A 217 -4.50 21.12 -16.32
C MET A 217 -3.53 21.90 -15.42
N GLY A 218 -3.34 23.20 -15.69
CA GLY A 218 -2.56 24.10 -14.84
C GLY A 218 -3.15 24.26 -13.45
N ARG A 219 -4.49 24.34 -13.31
CA ARG A 219 -5.15 24.39 -12.00
C ARG A 219 -4.95 23.11 -11.20
N ILE A 220 -5.00 21.94 -11.85
CA ILE A 220 -4.73 20.65 -11.22
C ILE A 220 -3.26 20.59 -10.76
N LYS A 221 -2.32 20.96 -11.64
CA LYS A 221 -0.89 21.04 -11.28
C LYS A 221 -0.65 21.97 -10.09
N LYS A 222 -1.28 23.15 -10.06
CA LYS A 222 -1.22 24.08 -8.94
C LYS A 222 -1.79 23.48 -7.66
N PHE A 223 -2.95 22.83 -7.73
CA PHE A 223 -3.54 22.16 -6.58
C PHE A 223 -2.62 21.07 -6.01
N VAL A 224 -2.04 20.22 -6.87
CA VAL A 224 -1.07 19.20 -6.46
C VAL A 224 0.17 19.85 -5.85
N TYR A 225 0.67 20.93 -6.45
CA TYR A 225 1.80 21.69 -5.92
C TYR A 225 1.51 22.24 -4.51
N ASP A 226 0.34 22.85 -4.31
CA ASP A 226 -0.09 23.38 -3.01
C ASP A 226 -0.20 22.25 -1.97
N LEU A 227 -0.70 21.08 -2.38
CA LEU A 227 -0.77 19.89 -1.55
C LEU A 227 0.63 19.37 -1.17
N GLU A 228 1.56 19.33 -2.13
CA GLU A 228 2.97 18.97 -1.92
C GLU A 228 3.65 19.91 -0.91
N MET A 229 3.41 21.22 -1.03
CA MET A 229 3.93 22.22 -0.09
C MET A 229 3.35 22.06 1.30
N ARG A 230 2.02 21.88 1.43
CA ARG A 230 1.37 21.65 2.72
C ARG A 230 1.92 20.39 3.41
N ALA A 231 2.09 19.30 2.66
CA ALA A 231 2.68 18.07 3.21
C ALA A 231 4.12 18.27 3.68
N LYS A 232 4.94 19.01 2.91
CA LYS A 232 6.30 19.39 3.33
C LYS A 232 6.28 20.19 4.64
N HIS A 233 5.43 21.21 4.75
CA HIS A 233 5.33 22.03 5.96
C HIS A 233 4.89 21.21 7.17
N PHE A 234 3.86 20.38 6.99
CA PHE A 234 3.40 19.46 8.03
C PHE A 234 4.52 18.53 8.51
N MET A 235 5.32 17.97 7.59
CA MET A 235 6.44 17.11 7.95
C MET A 235 7.56 17.89 8.68
N ILE A 236 7.84 19.13 8.29
CA ILE A 236 8.80 19.98 9.00
C ILE A 236 8.35 20.23 10.44
N GLU A 237 7.09 20.60 10.62
CA GLU A 237 6.50 20.81 11.95
C GLU A 237 6.50 19.52 12.78
N PHE A 238 6.15 18.38 12.17
CA PHE A 238 6.17 17.08 12.81
C PHE A 238 7.58 16.67 13.31
N PHE A 239 8.63 17.11 12.63
CA PHE A 239 10.03 16.81 12.98
C PHE A 239 10.75 17.89 13.79
N SER A 240 10.12 19.04 14.01
CA SER A 240 10.66 20.15 14.82
C SER A 240 10.54 19.89 16.31
#